data_AF-A0A7C1C9G2-F1
#
_entry.id   AF-A0A7C1C9G2-F1
#
_cell.length_a   1.000
_cell.length_b   1.000
_cell.length_c   1.000
_cell.angle_alpha   90.00
_cell.angle_beta   90.00
_cell.angle_gamma   90.00
#
_symmetry.space_group_name_H-M   'P 1'
#
loop_
_entity.id
_entity.type
_entity.pdbx_description
1 polymer ?
#
loop_
_entity_poly.entity_id
_entity_poly.type
_entity_poly.pdbx_seq_one_letter_code
_entity_poly.pdbx_strand_id
1 'polypeptide(L)'
;GVLNHTLLTVKAARMSGLDLTGVILNDTDPLPEDVSTQSNYSELKSVLDIPLLGHFPYVERPGKDALGRIATGYLDLQYLSSSLFGKH
;
A
#
# COMPACT_ATOMS: atom_id res chain seq x y z
N GLY A 1 -12.51 8.65 3.89
CA GLY A 1 -11.41 9.62 3.86
C GLY A 1 -10.14 9.11 3.19
N VAL A 2 -9.94 7.80 3.00
CA VAL A 2 -8.69 7.27 2.45
C VAL A 2 -8.56 7.47 0.94
N LEU A 3 -9.62 7.19 0.18
CA LEU A 3 -9.58 7.23 -1.29
C LEU A 3 -9.07 8.57 -1.86
N ASN A 4 -9.73 9.67 -1.50
CA ASN A 4 -9.36 10.99 -2.01
C ASN A 4 -7.96 11.41 -1.56
N HIS A 5 -7.60 11.16 -0.30
CA HIS A 5 -6.27 11.50 0.19
C HIS A 5 -5.17 10.72 -0.51
N THR A 6 -5.38 9.42 -0.77
CA THR A 6 -4.45 8.61 -1.56
C THR A 6 -4.30 9.16 -2.98
N LEU A 7 -5.40 9.42 -3.69
CA LEU A 7 -5.35 9.97 -5.06
C LEU A 7 -4.64 11.32 -5.12
N LEU A 8 -4.93 12.23 -4.18
CA LEU A 8 -4.27 13.54 -4.11
C LEU A 8 -2.78 13.41 -3.80
N THR A 9 -2.40 12.49 -2.92
CA THR A 9 -0.99 12.22 -2.58
C THR A 9 -0.23 11.68 -3.78
N VAL A 10 -0.80 10.69 -4.49
CA VAL A 10 -0.23 10.13 -5.72
C VAL A 10 -0.05 11.22 -6.79
N LYS A 11 -1.08 12.04 -6.99
CA LYS A 11 -1.03 13.17 -7.92
C LYS A 11 0.07 14.17 -7.55
N ALA A 12 0.15 14.57 -6.28
CA ALA A 12 1.15 15.52 -5.81
C ALA A 12 2.59 14.99 -5.94
N ALA A 13 2.82 13.72 -5.60
CA ALA A 13 4.12 13.08 -5.73
C ALA A 13 4.56 12.99 -7.20
N ARG A 14 3.65 12.63 -8.11
CA ARG A 14 3.92 12.64 -9.56
C ARG A 14 4.20 14.03 -10.10
N MET A 15 3.42 15.03 -9.69
CA MET A 15 3.67 16.44 -10.06
C MET A 15 5.03 16.94 -9.56
N SER A 16 5.58 16.30 -8.53
CA SER A 16 6.93 16.57 -8.00
C SER A 16 8.03 15.78 -8.73
N GLY A 17 7.69 15.01 -9.77
CA GLY A 17 8.65 14.23 -10.57
C GLY A 17 9.05 12.88 -9.96
N LEU A 18 8.32 12.38 -8.95
CA LEU A 18 8.60 11.06 -8.36
C LEU A 18 8.03 9.93 -9.23
N ASP A 19 8.88 8.94 -9.53
CA ASP A 19 8.47 7.66 -10.10
C ASP A 19 7.91 6.76 -8.99
N LEU A 20 6.59 6.60 -8.95
CA LEU A 20 5.91 5.85 -7.91
C LEU A 20 5.77 4.38 -8.29
N THR A 21 6.47 3.51 -7.57
CA THR A 21 6.37 2.04 -7.74
C THR A 21 4.98 1.49 -7.40
N GLY A 22 4.29 2.09 -6.43
CA GLY A 22 2.96 1.65 -6.00
C GLY A 22 2.53 2.28 -4.68
N VAL A 23 1.36 1.86 -4.21
CA VAL A 23 0.74 2.26 -2.94
C VAL A 23 0.60 1.05 -2.05
N ILE A 24 0.81 1.21 -0.75
CA ILE A 24 0.43 0.25 0.30
C ILE A 24 -0.62 0.94 1.15
N LEU A 25 -1.77 0.29 1.34
CA LEU A 25 -2.71 0.70 2.38
C LEU A 25 -2.25 0.10 3.69
N ASN A 26 -2.15 0.90 4.75
CA ASN A 26 -1.62 0.46 6.04
C ASN A 26 -2.56 0.90 7.15
N ASP A 27 -3.02 -0.06 7.96
CA ASP A 27 -3.85 0.26 9.12
C ASP A 27 -3.00 0.86 10.23
N THR A 28 -3.49 1.96 10.80
CA THR A 28 -2.78 2.73 11.83
C THR A 28 -3.29 2.47 13.24
N ASP A 29 -4.39 1.74 13.36
CA ASP A 29 -5.07 1.44 14.61
C ASP A 29 -5.61 0.00 14.60
N PRO A 30 -5.81 -0.61 15.78
CA PRO A 30 -6.22 -2.00 15.90
C PRO A 30 -7.71 -2.22 15.65
N LEU A 31 -8.47 -1.19 15.25
CA LEU A 31 -9.90 -1.37 15.05
C LEU A 31 -10.13 -2.34 13.88
N PRO A 32 -11.11 -3.26 14.02
CA PRO A 32 -11.39 -4.23 12.98
C PRO A 32 -11.75 -3.52 11.67
N GLU A 33 -11.32 -4.11 10.55
CA GLU A 33 -11.71 -3.67 9.22
C GLU A 33 -13.22 -3.45 9.16
N ASP A 34 -13.63 -2.21 8.89
CA ASP A 34 -15.02 -1.92 8.61
C ASP A 34 -15.31 -2.18 7.13
N VAL A 35 -16.60 -2.20 6.77
CA VAL A 35 -17.06 -2.36 5.38
C VAL A 35 -16.43 -1.30 4.46
N SER A 36 -16.06 -0.14 5.00
CA SER A 36 -15.43 0.93 4.23
C SER A 36 -14.00 0.57 3.83
N THR A 37 -13.25 -0.18 4.63
CA THR A 37 -11.88 -0.60 4.30
C THR A 37 -11.83 -1.47 3.05
N GLN A 38 -12.71 -2.48 2.95
CA GLN A 38 -12.78 -3.35 1.77
C GLN A 38 -13.30 -2.61 0.52
N SER A 39 -14.27 -1.72 0.71
CA SER A 39 -14.77 -0.86 -0.37
C SER A 39 -13.68 0.08 -0.87
N ASN A 40 -12.95 0.75 0.03
CA ASN A 40 -11.85 1.66 -0.29
C ASN A 40 -10.72 0.92 -1.02
N TYR A 41 -10.37 -0.30 -0.59
CA TYR A 41 -9.35 -1.12 -1.25
C TYR A 41 -9.74 -1.42 -2.70
N SER A 42 -10.96 -1.93 -2.89
CA SER A 42 -11.47 -2.31 -4.21
C SER A 42 -11.58 -1.11 -5.15
N GLU A 43 -12.07 0.01 -4.63
CA GLU A 43 -12.22 1.24 -5.40
C GLU A 43 -10.86 1.83 -5.76
N LEU A 44 -9.93 1.96 -4.80
CA LEU A 44 -8.55 2.40 -5.06
C LEU A 44 -7.85 1.53 -6.08
N LYS A 45 -8.02 0.20 -6.02
CA LYS A 45 -7.46 -0.72 -7.01
C LYS A 45 -7.96 -0.44 -8.43
N SER A 46 -9.17 0.09 -8.58
CA SER A 46 -9.76 0.44 -9.89
C SER A 46 -9.39 1.84 -10.39
N VAL A 47 -9.17 2.81 -9.49
CA VAL A 47 -8.93 4.22 -9.86
C VAL A 47 -7.46 4.62 -9.85
N LEU A 48 -6.60 3.87 -9.15
CA LEU A 48 -5.16 4.11 -9.16
C LEU A 48 -4.57 3.66 -10.49
N ASP A 49 -3.71 4.51 -11.05
CA ASP A 49 -2.91 4.24 -12.24
C ASP A 49 -1.50 3.72 -11.90
N ILE A 50 -1.29 3.38 -10.64
CA ILE A 50 -0.11 2.70 -10.11
C ILE A 50 -0.56 1.48 -9.29
N PRO A 51 0.29 0.46 -9.15
CA PRO A 51 -0.06 -0.74 -8.40
C PRO A 51 -0.46 -0.44 -6.96
N LEU A 52 -1.57 -1.03 -6.53
CA LEU A 52 -1.87 -1.22 -5.12
C LEU A 52 -1.21 -2.53 -4.67
N LEU A 53 -0.10 -2.42 -3.95
CA LEU A 53 0.77 -3.55 -3.59
C LEU A 53 0.17 -4.45 -2.51
N GLY A 54 -0.84 -3.97 -1.81
CA GLY A 54 -1.55 -4.72 -0.78
C GLY A 54 -2.09 -3.83 0.32
N HIS A 55 -2.71 -4.48 1.30
CA HIS A 55 -3.24 -3.86 2.50
C HIS A 55 -2.56 -4.50 3.71
N PHE A 56 -1.71 -3.72 4.37
CA PHE A 56 -0.93 -4.13 5.51
C PHE A 56 -1.72 -3.90 6.81
N PRO A 57 -1.93 -4.94 7.63
CA PRO A 57 -2.74 -4.84 8.84
C PRO A 57 -1.98 -4.08 9.93
N TYR A 58 -2.72 -3.61 10.93
CA TYR A 58 -2.10 -3.05 12.13
C TYR A 58 -1.35 -4.14 12.89
N VAL A 59 -0.10 -3.85 13.26
CA VAL A 59 0.71 -4.74 14.09
C VAL A 59 1.32 -3.94 15.22
N GLU A 60 1.05 -4.33 16.45
CA GLU A 60 1.59 -3.66 17.62
C GLU A 60 3.09 -4.00 17.79
N ARG A 61 3.94 -2.99 17.58
CA ARG A 61 5.40 -3.02 17.82
C ARG A 61 6.09 -4.31 17.32
N PRO A 62 5.97 -4.68 16.03
CA PRO A 62 6.61 -5.88 15.52
C PRO A 62 8.13 -5.73 15.54
N GLY A 63 8.83 -6.79 15.95
CA GLY A 63 10.26 -6.95 15.64
C GLY A 63 10.48 -7.10 14.14
N LYS A 64 11.69 -6.83 13.64
CA LYS A 64 12.03 -6.87 12.20
C LYS A 64 11.63 -8.19 11.53
N ASP A 65 11.94 -9.33 12.17
CA ASP A 65 11.63 -10.64 11.60
C ASP A 65 10.13 -10.91 11.54
N ALA A 66 9.39 -10.47 12.56
CA ALA A 66 7.94 -10.58 12.57
C ALA A 66 7.30 -9.70 11.49
N LEU A 67 7.78 -8.45 11.35
CA LEU A 67 7.34 -7.53 10.32
C LEU A 67 7.55 -8.10 8.91
N GLY A 68 8.74 -8.67 8.65
CA GLY A 68 9.05 -9.31 7.36
C GLY A 68 8.12 -10.47 7.04
N ARG A 69 7.86 -11.37 8.00
CA ARG A 69 6.92 -12.48 7.81
C ARG A 69 5.50 -12.00 7.54
N ILE A 70 5.03 -10.98 8.25
CA ILE A 70 3.69 -10.42 8.03
C ILE A 70 3.63 -9.79 6.63
N ALA A 71 4.64 -9.00 6.24
CA ALA A 71 4.69 -8.38 4.91
C ALA A 71 4.59 -9.39 3.77
N THR A 72 5.22 -10.56 3.90
CA THR A 72 5.13 -11.61 2.86
C THR A 72 3.72 -12.17 2.65
N GLY A 73 2.83 -12.04 3.64
CA GLY A 73 1.44 -12.50 3.55
C GLY A 73 0.45 -11.47 3.00
N TYR A 74 0.80 -10.18 3.07
CA TYR A 74 -0.13 -9.07 2.77
C TYR A 74 0.31 -8.19 1.60
N LEU A 75 1.58 -8.24 1.19
CA LEU A 75 2.15 -7.38 0.16
C LEU A 75 2.73 -8.17 -1.00
N ASP A 76 2.60 -7.64 -2.22
CA ASP A 76 3.28 -8.14 -3.41
C ASP A 76 4.76 -7.72 -3.41
N LEU A 77 5.54 -8.40 -2.58
CA LEU A 77 6.98 -8.16 -2.44
C LEU A 77 7.78 -8.60 -3.68
N GLN A 78 7.24 -9.52 -4.48
CA GLN A 78 7.86 -9.96 -5.72
C GLN A 78 7.82 -8.84 -6.77
N TYR A 79 6.66 -8.22 -6.96
CA TYR A 79 6.53 -7.03 -7.80
C TYR A 79 7.41 -5.89 -7.28
N LEU A 80 7.35 -5.59 -5.98
CA LEU A 80 8.12 -4.49 -5.39
C LEU A 80 9.62 -4.66 -5.62
N SER A 81 10.16 -5.86 -5.36
CA SER A 81 11.57 -6.19 -5.59
C SER A 81 11.95 -6.02 -7.07
N SER A 82 11.13 -6.56 -7.98
CA SER A 82 11.37 -6.48 -9.42
C SER A 82 11.33 -5.03 -9.93
N SER A 83 10.40 -4.22 -9.42
CA SER A 83 10.26 -2.82 -9.82
C SER A 83 11.39 -1.93 -9.31
N LEU A 84 11.86 -2.16 -8.08
CA LEU A 84 12.93 -1.36 -7.47
C LEU A 84 14.33 -1.78 -7.92
N PHE A 85 14.58 -3.08 -8.11
CA PHE A 85 15.93 -3.62 -8.33
C PHE A 85 16.10 -4.32 -9.68
N GLY A 86 15.00 -4.61 -10.40
CA GLY A 86 15.03 -5.32 -11.68
C GLY A 86 15.28 -4.45 -12.92
N LYS A 87 15.45 -3.13 -12.76
CA LYS A 87 15.91 -2.25 -13.85
C LYS A 87 17.43 -2.40 -14.03
N HIS A 88 17.84 -3.43 -14.77
CA HIS A 88 19.19 -3.57 -15.34
C HIS A 88 19.09 -3.74 -16.86
#